data_AF-A0AA37BRA2-F1
#
_entry.id   AF-A0AA37BRA2-F1
#
_cell.length_a   1.000
_cell.length_b   1.000
_cell.length_c   1.000
_cell.angle_alpha   90.00
_cell.angle_beta   90.00
_cell.angle_gamma   90.00
#
_symmetry.space_group_name_H-M   'P 1'
#
loop_
_entity.id
_entity.type
_entity.pdbx_description
1 polymer ?
#
loop_
_entity_poly.entity_id
_entity_poly.type
_entity_poly.pdbx_seq_one_letter_code
_entity_poly.pdbx_strand_id
1 'polypeptide(L)'
;MIVKDRNVLATGYNGPPSGSAHCDVAGCVRNIMDIKSGERHELCRGLHAEQNAIIQAAVHGVSIKDAVIYVTTHPCVVCAKMLINAHIREIVYAEGYPDDLSELMLIESDMSTRQFSLPKSEVRAMLGEIPPELSGED
;
A
#
# COMPACT_ATOMS: atom_id res chain seq x y z
N MET A 1 2.38 -3.79 4.93
CA MET A 1 2.82 -4.90 5.80
C MET A 1 1.63 -5.78 6.14
N ILE A 2 1.73 -7.10 6.00
CA ILE A 2 0.69 -8.07 6.37
C ILE A 2 1.10 -8.75 7.68
N VAL A 3 0.20 -8.77 8.66
CA VAL A 3 0.44 -9.24 10.03
C VAL A 3 -0.63 -10.24 10.44
N LYS A 4 -0.21 -11.36 11.05
CA LYS A 4 -1.10 -12.33 11.69
C LYS A 4 -0.50 -12.79 13.01
N ASP A 5 -1.34 -12.86 14.05
CA ASP A 5 -0.92 -13.28 15.40
C ASP A 5 0.31 -12.52 15.93
N ARG A 6 0.36 -11.21 15.67
CA ARG A 6 1.47 -10.29 16.00
C ARG A 6 2.80 -10.58 15.28
N ASN A 7 2.79 -11.45 14.28
CA ASN A 7 3.95 -11.72 13.43
C ASN A 7 3.78 -11.06 12.06
N VAL A 8 4.86 -10.44 11.58
CA VAL A 8 4.92 -9.93 10.22
C VAL A 8 5.10 -11.10 9.27
N LEU A 9 4.14 -11.27 8.35
CA LEU A 9 4.15 -12.35 7.35
C LEU A 9 4.79 -11.90 6.04
N ALA A 10 4.47 -10.68 5.62
CA ALA A 10 4.94 -10.12 4.36
C ALA A 10 4.97 -8.58 4.41
N THR A 11 5.79 -8.00 3.56
CA THR A 11 5.99 -6.56 3.38
C THR A 11 6.02 -6.23 1.90
N GLY A 12 5.72 -4.98 1.58
CA GLY A 12 5.82 -4.48 0.22
C GLY A 12 5.97 -2.97 0.24
N TYR A 13 6.58 -2.45 -0.80
CA TYR A 13 6.66 -1.03 -1.13
C TYR A 13 6.31 -0.86 -2.61
N ASN A 14 6.03 0.37 -3.04
CA ASN A 14 5.74 0.69 -4.43
C ASN A 14 7.02 0.58 -5.29
N GLY A 15 7.02 -0.27 -6.31
CA GLY A 15 8.22 -0.51 -7.10
C GLY A 15 7.96 -1.27 -8.39
N PRO A 16 8.88 -1.17 -9.38
CA PRO A 16 8.77 -1.92 -10.62
C PRO A 16 8.87 -3.44 -10.36
N PRO A 17 8.49 -4.28 -11.34
CA PRO A 17 8.75 -5.72 -11.30
C PRO A 17 10.23 -6.03 -11.04
N SER A 18 10.51 -7.17 -10.43
CA SER A 18 11.88 -7.63 -10.17
C SER A 18 12.71 -7.66 -11.47
N GLY A 19 13.94 -7.14 -11.41
CA GLY A 19 14.85 -7.07 -12.56
C GLY A 19 14.58 -5.90 -13.52
N SER A 20 13.58 -5.07 -13.27
CA SER A 20 13.27 -3.87 -14.06
C SER A 20 13.86 -2.61 -13.45
N ALA A 21 14.26 -1.64 -14.28
CA ALA A 21 14.71 -0.32 -13.82
C ALA A 21 13.60 0.41 -13.02
N HIS A 22 14.01 1.10 -11.96
CA HIS A 22 13.17 1.96 -11.12
C HIS A 22 12.81 3.27 -11.81
N CYS A 23 11.75 3.92 -11.32
CA CYS A 23 11.17 5.13 -11.92
C CYS A 23 12.10 6.36 -11.86
N ASP A 24 13.00 6.40 -10.87
CA ASP A 24 14.05 7.40 -10.75
C ASP A 24 15.09 7.31 -11.87
N VAL A 25 15.32 6.12 -12.41
CA VAL A 25 16.22 5.88 -13.55
C VAL A 25 15.49 5.95 -14.89
N ALA A 26 14.34 5.30 -15.00
CA ALA A 26 13.62 5.15 -16.27
C ALA A 26 12.63 6.29 -16.56
N GLY A 27 12.37 7.15 -15.57
CA GLY A 27 11.27 8.11 -15.61
C GLY A 27 9.91 7.48 -15.36
N CYS A 28 8.89 8.33 -15.28
CA CYS A 28 7.51 7.93 -15.03
C CYS A 28 6.64 8.23 -16.26
N VAL A 29 6.12 7.19 -16.93
CA VAL A 29 5.21 7.33 -18.08
C VAL A 29 3.97 8.15 -17.71
N ARG A 30 3.48 7.98 -16.48
CA ARG A 30 2.33 8.74 -15.97
C ARG A 30 2.61 10.24 -15.92
N ASN A 31 3.82 10.65 -15.55
CA ASN A 31 4.20 12.06 -15.53
C ASN A 31 4.33 12.63 -16.94
N ILE A 32 4.89 11.85 -17.88
CA ILE A 32 5.01 12.25 -19.30
C ILE A 32 3.63 12.46 -19.93
N MET A 33 2.64 11.65 -19.53
CA MET A 33 1.28 11.69 -20.05
C MET A 33 0.30 12.53 -19.21
N ASP A 34 0.79 13.24 -18.20
CA ASP A 34 -0.01 14.06 -17.27
C ASP A 34 -1.20 13.30 -16.64
N ILE A 35 -0.95 12.06 -16.20
CA ILE A 35 -1.97 11.19 -15.60
C ILE A 35 -2.02 11.43 -14.10
N LYS A 36 -3.19 11.83 -13.61
CA LYS A 36 -3.46 12.08 -12.19
C LYS A 36 -3.38 10.81 -11.34
N SER A 37 -3.07 10.99 -10.05
CA SER A 37 -3.19 9.91 -9.06
C SER A 37 -4.61 9.35 -9.03
N GLY A 38 -4.75 8.05 -8.79
CA GLY A 38 -6.04 7.34 -8.81
C GLY A 38 -6.53 6.92 -10.21
N GLU A 39 -5.91 7.40 -11.29
CA GLU A 39 -6.37 7.10 -12.66
C GLU A 39 -5.42 6.18 -13.43
N ARG A 40 -5.95 5.40 -14.38
CA ARG A 40 -5.18 4.62 -15.37
C ARG A 40 -4.01 3.80 -14.78
N HIS A 41 -4.32 3.00 -13.76
CA HIS A 41 -3.35 2.20 -13.00
C HIS A 41 -2.49 1.29 -13.89
N GLU A 42 -3.03 0.80 -15.00
CA GLU A 42 -2.35 -0.04 -15.99
C GLU A 42 -1.16 0.64 -16.68
N LEU A 43 -1.08 1.97 -16.64
CA LEU A 43 0.04 2.75 -17.18
C LEU A 43 1.15 2.97 -16.15
N CYS A 44 0.94 2.57 -14.90
CA CYS A 44 2.00 2.55 -13.91
C CYS A 44 2.94 1.37 -14.19
N ARG A 45 4.25 1.64 -14.28
CA ARG A 45 5.28 0.58 -14.32
C ARG A 45 5.40 -0.12 -12.98
N GLY A 46 5.12 0.59 -11.89
CA GLY A 46 5.25 0.09 -10.53
C GLY A 46 4.01 -0.68 -10.09
N LEU A 47 4.25 -1.73 -9.32
CA LEU A 47 3.23 -2.35 -8.49
C LEU A 47 3.10 -1.56 -7.18
N HIS A 48 1.89 -1.57 -6.63
CA HIS A 48 1.61 -0.96 -5.33
C HIS A 48 2.16 -1.82 -4.18
N ALA A 49 2.33 -1.21 -3.01
CA ALA A 49 2.89 -1.87 -1.83
C ALA A 49 2.06 -3.10 -1.41
N GLU A 50 0.74 -3.01 -1.52
CA GLU A 50 -0.22 -4.07 -1.20
C GLU A 50 -0.08 -5.26 -2.14
N GLN A 51 0.06 -4.98 -3.45
CA GLN A 51 0.29 -6.00 -4.47
C GLN A 51 1.60 -6.74 -4.20
N ASN A 52 2.68 -6.00 -3.94
CA ASN A 52 3.97 -6.59 -3.64
C ASN A 52 3.96 -7.42 -2.34
N ALA A 53 3.21 -6.99 -1.32
CA ALA A 53 3.06 -7.78 -0.09
C ALA A 53 2.30 -9.10 -0.33
N ILE A 54 1.23 -9.08 -1.14
CA ILE A 54 0.48 -10.29 -1.52
C ILE A 54 1.37 -11.22 -2.36
N ILE A 55 2.09 -10.69 -3.35
CA ILE A 55 3.01 -11.44 -4.21
C ILE A 55 4.12 -12.07 -3.37
N GLN A 56 4.73 -11.33 -2.45
CA GLN A 56 5.77 -11.87 -1.58
C GLN A 56 5.24 -13.06 -0.76
N ALA A 57 4.05 -12.95 -0.18
CA ALA A 57 3.43 -14.04 0.56
C ALA A 57 3.19 -15.27 -0.34
N ALA A 58 2.67 -15.06 -1.55
CA ALA A 58 2.42 -16.13 -2.51
C ALA A 58 3.71 -16.85 -2.95
N VAL A 59 4.78 -16.11 -3.26
CA VAL A 59 6.10 -16.65 -3.62
C VAL A 59 6.67 -17.55 -2.51
N HIS A 60 6.47 -17.17 -1.25
CA HIS A 60 6.99 -17.92 -0.10
C HIS A 60 6.00 -18.96 0.45
N GLY A 61 4.82 -19.12 -0.17
CA GLY A 61 3.81 -20.08 0.29
C GLY A 61 3.21 -19.74 1.67
N VAL A 62 3.20 -18.46 2.05
CA VAL A 62 2.68 -18.00 3.34
C VAL A 62 1.20 -17.62 3.20
N SER A 63 0.33 -18.26 3.97
CA SER A 63 -1.08 -17.92 4.00
C SER A 63 -1.31 -16.56 4.68
N ILE A 64 -1.94 -15.64 3.94
CA ILE A 64 -2.36 -14.31 4.44
C ILE A 64 -3.85 -14.23 4.75
N LYS A 65 -4.59 -15.34 4.62
CA LYS A 65 -6.00 -15.41 5.01
C LYS A 65 -6.17 -15.05 6.49
N ASP A 66 -7.20 -14.26 6.78
CA ASP A 66 -7.57 -13.71 8.09
C ASP A 66 -6.49 -12.82 8.74
N ALA A 67 -5.53 -12.33 7.95
CA ALA A 67 -4.49 -11.41 8.40
C ALA A 67 -4.95 -9.95 8.32
N VAL A 68 -4.25 -9.06 9.03
CA VAL A 68 -4.43 -7.60 8.97
C VAL A 68 -3.37 -7.02 8.06
N ILE A 69 -3.73 -6.10 7.17
CA ILE A 69 -2.75 -5.32 6.40
C ILE A 69 -2.65 -3.91 6.96
N TYR A 70 -1.41 -3.44 7.14
CA TYR A 70 -1.06 -2.07 7.48
C TYR A 70 -0.43 -1.40 6.26
N VAL A 71 -1.00 -0.29 5.81
CA VAL A 71 -0.56 0.47 4.64
C VAL A 71 -0.42 1.95 5.00
N THR A 72 0.42 2.68 4.28
CA THR A 72 0.59 4.12 4.50
C THR A 72 -0.59 4.91 3.93
N THR A 73 -1.12 4.46 2.79
CA THR A 73 -2.14 5.15 2.03
C THR A 73 -3.31 4.21 1.79
N HIS A 74 -4.54 4.74 1.84
CA HIS A 74 -5.74 3.97 1.57
C HIS A 74 -5.61 3.24 0.22
N PRO A 75 -5.96 1.94 0.14
CA PRO A 75 -5.76 1.16 -1.07
C PRO A 75 -6.54 1.74 -2.24
N CYS A 76 -5.98 1.66 -3.45
CA CYS A 76 -6.76 1.91 -4.66
C CYS A 76 -7.69 0.73 -4.94
N VAL A 77 -8.63 0.91 -5.87
CA VAL A 77 -9.64 -0.10 -6.22
C VAL A 77 -9.03 -1.44 -6.64
N VAL A 78 -7.88 -1.42 -7.33
CA VAL A 78 -7.20 -2.66 -7.74
C VAL A 78 -6.68 -3.41 -6.52
N CYS A 79 -6.06 -2.70 -5.58
CA CYS A 79 -5.54 -3.30 -4.35
C CYS A 79 -6.68 -3.76 -3.44
N ALA A 80 -7.75 -2.97 -3.30
CA ALA A 80 -8.93 -3.34 -2.51
C ALA A 80 -9.54 -4.67 -2.98
N LYS A 81 -9.79 -4.82 -4.30
CA LYS A 81 -10.28 -6.08 -4.89
C LYS A 81 -9.40 -7.28 -4.55
N MET A 82 -8.07 -7.09 -4.60
CA MET A 82 -7.11 -8.14 -4.28
C MET A 82 -7.14 -8.51 -2.80
N LEU A 83 -7.19 -7.52 -1.90
CA LEU A 83 -7.23 -7.72 -0.45
C LEU A 83 -8.52 -8.45 -0.01
N ILE A 84 -9.66 -8.08 -0.60
CA ILE A 84 -10.95 -8.76 -0.39
C ILE A 84 -10.83 -10.24 -0.78
N ASN A 85 -10.35 -10.53 -1.99
CA ASN A 85 -10.21 -11.92 -2.47
C ASN A 85 -9.10 -12.71 -1.77
N ALA A 86 -8.09 -12.03 -1.21
CA ALA A 86 -7.07 -12.65 -0.37
C ALA A 86 -7.59 -13.00 1.04
N HIS A 87 -8.84 -12.65 1.36
CA HIS A 87 -9.44 -12.81 2.68
C HIS A 87 -8.65 -12.11 3.78
N ILE A 88 -8.15 -10.90 3.50
CA ILE A 88 -7.67 -10.01 4.55
C ILE A 88 -8.86 -9.64 5.44
N ARG A 89 -8.66 -9.62 6.76
CA ARG A 89 -9.75 -9.34 7.71
C ARG A 89 -9.91 -7.84 8.04
N GLU A 90 -8.81 -7.09 7.96
CA GLU A 90 -8.78 -5.67 8.31
C GLU A 90 -7.70 -4.94 7.53
N ILE A 91 -8.04 -3.74 7.05
CA ILE A 91 -7.12 -2.80 6.40
C ILE A 91 -6.92 -1.59 7.32
N VAL A 92 -5.69 -1.40 7.79
CA VAL A 92 -5.29 -0.26 8.60
C VAL A 92 -4.45 0.67 7.74
N TYR A 93 -4.85 1.94 7.63
CA TYR A 93 -4.19 2.92 6.76
C TYR A 93 -3.93 4.25 7.48
N ALA A 94 -2.91 5.00 7.08
CA ALA A 94 -2.59 6.30 7.69
C ALA A 94 -3.25 7.48 6.96
N GLU A 95 -3.11 7.53 5.64
CA GLU A 95 -3.56 8.62 4.80
C GLU A 95 -4.69 8.19 3.86
N GLY A 96 -5.61 9.11 3.55
CA GLY A 96 -6.66 8.88 2.56
C GLY A 96 -6.12 8.82 1.13
N TYR A 97 -6.91 8.27 0.22
CA TYR A 97 -6.61 8.23 -1.21
C TYR A 97 -7.90 8.43 -2.00
N PRO A 98 -7.90 9.29 -3.05
CA PRO A 98 -9.13 9.63 -3.77
C PRO A 98 -9.52 8.51 -4.74
N ASP A 99 -10.28 7.51 -4.27
CA ASP A 99 -10.81 6.42 -5.08
C ASP A 99 -12.18 5.94 -4.55
N ASP A 100 -13.25 6.61 -4.98
CA ASP A 100 -14.63 6.34 -4.56
C ASP A 100 -15.07 4.89 -4.85
N LEU A 101 -14.55 4.29 -5.93
CA LEU A 101 -14.88 2.91 -6.28
C LEU A 101 -14.22 1.93 -5.31
N SER A 102 -13.01 2.25 -4.85
CA SER A 102 -12.38 1.48 -3.79
C SER A 102 -13.21 1.50 -2.50
N GLU A 103 -13.66 2.68 -2.08
CA GLU A 103 -14.48 2.83 -0.87
C GLU A 103 -15.78 2.02 -0.99
N LEU A 104 -16.49 2.15 -2.12
CA LEU A 104 -17.71 1.39 -2.38
C LEU A 104 -17.48 -0.13 -2.24
N MET A 105 -16.42 -0.66 -2.85
CA MET A 105 -16.14 -2.10 -2.82
C MET A 105 -15.78 -2.61 -1.42
N LEU A 106 -15.07 -1.80 -0.62
CA LEU A 106 -14.73 -2.15 0.75
C LEU A 106 -15.99 -2.21 1.62
N ILE A 107 -16.93 -1.28 1.43
CA ILE A 107 -18.22 -1.27 2.13
C ILE A 107 -19.08 -2.46 1.69
N GLU A 108 -19.25 -2.69 0.38
CA GLU A 108 -20.08 -3.78 -0.15
C GLU A 108 -19.61 -5.17 0.27
N SER A 109 -18.32 -5.33 0.57
CA SER A 109 -17.72 -6.61 0.97
C SER A 109 -17.62 -6.79 2.49
N ASP A 110 -18.18 -5.87 3.29
CA ASP A 110 -18.05 -5.83 4.75
C ASP A 110 -16.57 -5.87 5.22
N MET A 111 -15.66 -5.29 4.43
CA MET A 111 -14.24 -5.23 4.78
C MET A 111 -14.02 -4.26 5.94
N SER A 112 -13.41 -4.73 7.03
CA SER A 112 -13.04 -3.85 8.14
C SER A 112 -11.93 -2.90 7.72
N THR A 113 -12.16 -1.59 7.84
CA THR A 113 -11.15 -0.57 7.59
C THR A 113 -10.98 0.29 8.84
N ARG A 114 -9.76 0.73 9.08
CA ARG A 114 -9.45 1.65 10.18
C ARG A 114 -8.37 2.61 9.78
N GLN A 115 -8.72 3.89 9.75
CA GLN A 115 -7.71 4.93 9.67
C GLN A 115 -6.99 5.03 11.02
N PHE A 116 -5.67 5.12 10.97
CA PHE A 116 -4.81 5.29 12.12
C PHE A 116 -3.94 6.52 11.95
N SER A 117 -3.96 7.42 12.91
CA SER A 117 -3.02 8.54 12.97
C SER A 117 -2.02 8.31 14.10
N LEU A 118 -0.74 8.56 13.81
CA LEU A 118 0.26 8.78 14.83
C LEU A 118 0.49 10.27 14.96
N PRO A 119 0.37 10.85 16.17
CA PRO A 119 0.84 12.21 16.41
C PRO A 119 2.30 12.33 15.98
N LYS A 120 2.67 13.38 15.23
CA LYS A 120 4.06 13.61 14.82
C LYS A 120 5.03 13.61 16.01
N SER A 121 4.57 14.07 17.18
CA SER A 121 5.30 14.02 18.44
C SER A 121 5.63 12.59 18.88
N GLU A 122 4.71 11.64 18.73
CA GLU A 122 4.94 10.23 19.06
C GLU A 122 5.88 9.57 18.07
N VAL A 123 5.72 9.84 16.77
CA VAL A 123 6.66 9.34 15.74
C VAL A 123 8.08 9.82 16.03
N ARG A 124 8.24 11.12 16.34
CA ARG A 124 9.54 11.71 16.69
C ARG A 124 10.10 11.13 17.99
N ALA A 125 9.25 10.82 18.97
CA ALA A 125 9.68 10.15 20.19
C ALA A 125 10.14 8.69 19.93
N MET A 126 9.54 8.00 18.97
CA MET A 126 9.88 6.61 18.62
C MET A 126 11.12 6.52 17.72
N LEU A 127 11.26 7.40 16.74
CA LEU A 127 12.28 7.33 15.68
C LEU A 127 13.43 8.34 15.87
N GLY A 128 13.33 9.26 16.83
CA GLY A 128 14.24 10.39 16.97
C GLY A 128 13.90 11.54 16.02
N GLU A 129 14.82 12.49 15.84
CA GLU A 129 14.65 13.51 14.79
C GLU A 129 14.70 12.83 13.42
N ILE A 130 13.63 12.99 12.63
CA ILE A 130 13.63 12.58 11.22
C ILE A 130 14.65 13.46 10.51
N PRO A 131 15.70 12.89 9.89
CA PRO A 131 16.67 13.66 9.13
C PRO A 131 15.95 14.51 8.07
N PRO A 132 16.39 15.75 7.80
CA PRO A 132 15.74 16.62 6.82
C PRO A 132 15.58 15.97 5.44
N GLU A 133 16.46 15.03 5.08
CA GLU A 133 16.43 14.34 3.79
C GLU A 133 15.32 13.26 3.70
N LEU A 134 14.68 12.91 4.82
CA LEU A 134 13.61 11.89 4.92
C LEU A 134 12.25 12.51 5.29
N SER A 135 12.13 13.84 5.32
CA SER A 135 10.89 14.53 5.68
C SER A 135 9.80 14.46 4.59
N GLY A 136 10.16 14.03 3.36
CA GLY A 136 9.21 13.91 2.25
C GLY A 136 8.65 15.24 1.76
N GLU A 137 9.36 16.35 2.00
CA GLU A 137 9.05 17.66 1.42
C GLU A 137 9.71 17.81 0.05
N ASP A 138 9.33 16.95 -0.91
CA ASP A 138 9.56 17.11 -2.36
C ASP A 138 8.29 16.72 -3.13
#